data_AF-A0A2M7X8B6-F1
#
_entry.id   AF-A0A2M7X8B6-F1
#
_cell.length_a   1.000
_cell.length_b   1.000
_cell.length_c   1.000
_cell.angle_alpha   90.00
_cell.angle_beta   90.00
_cell.angle_gamma   90.00
#
_symmetry.space_group_name_H-M   'P 1'
#
loop_
_entity.id
_entity.type
_entity.pdbx_description
1 polymer ?
#
loop_
_entity_poly.entity_id
_entity_poly.type
_entity_poly.pdbx_seq_one_letter_code
_entity_poly.pdbx_strand_id
1 'polypeptide(L)'
;MNPMQRQRGNAIGKLLTFLLVAGLLGMGAWLSLRDLRQTAAPASANRASAEATSAVVDSAAPAPIEPDLATPQLDQAAAYTPSNNVIDVDISEYAGYGGLIVANGGLAPNPDSFFAKHYGFQVRLSLSE
;
A
#
# COMPACT_ATOMS: atom_id res chain seq x y z
N MET A 1 -36.76 31.73 4.85
CA MET A 1 -35.28 31.72 4.94
C MET A 1 -34.90 31.06 6.26
N ASN A 2 -34.38 29.83 6.26
CA ASN A 2 -33.93 29.16 7.48
C ASN A 2 -32.55 29.68 7.87
N PRO A 3 -32.32 30.12 9.12
CA PRO A 3 -30.99 30.49 9.57
C PRO A 3 -30.14 29.23 9.71
N MET A 4 -29.02 29.16 8.99
CA MET A 4 -28.01 28.12 9.17
C MET A 4 -27.48 28.20 10.61
N GLN A 5 -27.83 27.22 11.44
CA GLN A 5 -27.22 27.03 12.76
C GLN A 5 -25.73 26.79 12.57
N ARG A 6 -24.91 27.77 12.95
CA ARG A 6 -23.46 27.59 13.03
C ARG A 6 -23.17 26.56 14.12
N GLN A 7 -22.83 25.35 13.72
CA GLN A 7 -22.40 24.28 14.61
C GLN A 7 -21.15 24.76 15.36
N ARG A 8 -21.31 25.15 16.63
CA ARG A 8 -20.19 25.48 17.52
C ARG A 8 -19.46 24.18 17.83
N GLY A 9 -18.20 24.07 17.44
CA GLY A 9 -17.37 22.90 17.70
C GLY A 9 -17.25 22.60 19.21
N ASN A 10 -17.36 21.32 19.56
CA ASN A 10 -17.32 20.84 20.94
C ASN A 10 -15.97 21.11 21.61
N ALA A 11 -15.98 21.45 22.91
CA ALA A 11 -14.78 21.79 23.69
C ALA A 11 -13.72 20.67 23.66
N ILE A 12 -14.14 19.41 23.63
CA ILE A 12 -13.28 18.23 23.51
C ILE A 12 -12.50 18.24 22.19
N GLY A 13 -13.16 18.60 21.07
CA GLY A 13 -12.51 18.67 19.76
C GLY A 13 -11.37 19.69 19.76
N LYS A 14 -11.60 20.86 20.37
CA LYS A 14 -10.55 21.89 20.49
C LYS A 14 -9.37 21.43 21.34
N LEU A 15 -9.62 20.72 22.43
CA LEU A 15 -8.56 20.18 23.30
C LEU A 15 -7.71 19.13 22.57
N LEU A 16 -8.35 18.21 21.85
CA LEU A 16 -7.66 17.21 21.04
C LEU A 16 -6.82 17.85 19.93
N THR A 17 -7.38 18.84 19.22
CA THR A 17 -6.62 19.59 18.20
C THR A 17 -5.41 20.30 18.82
N PHE A 18 -5.58 20.92 19.99
CA PHE A 18 -4.47 21.60 20.66
C PHE A 18 -3.34 20.66 21.04
N LEU A 19 -3.66 19.49 21.63
CA LEU A 19 -2.68 18.47 21.98
C LEU A 19 -1.93 17.95 20.74
N LEU A 20 -2.65 17.70 19.65
CA LEU A 20 -2.04 17.24 18.39
C LEU A 20 -1.04 18.26 17.85
N VAL A 21 -1.43 19.54 17.79
CA VAL A 21 -0.57 20.62 17.29
C VAL A 21 0.67 20.78 18.18
N ALA A 22 0.50 20.77 19.50
CA ALA A 22 1.61 20.84 20.43
C ALA A 22 2.59 19.67 20.28
N GLY A 23 2.08 18.44 20.10
CA GLY A 23 2.88 17.25 19.86
C GLY A 23 3.70 17.33 18.56
N LEU A 24 3.08 17.76 17.46
CA LEU A 24 3.76 17.92 16.17
C LEU A 24 4.87 18.98 16.22
N LEU A 25 4.60 20.13 16.86
CA LEU A 25 5.61 21.18 17.03
C LEU A 25 6.79 20.70 17.90
N GLY A 26 6.50 20.02 19.00
CA GLY A 26 7.54 19.45 19.87
C GLY A 26 8.41 18.42 19.16
N MET A 27 7.79 17.51 18.39
CA MET A 27 8.52 16.49 17.64
C MET A 27 9.36 17.09 16.49
N GLY A 28 8.82 18.09 15.78
CA GLY A 28 9.55 18.81 14.73
C GLY A 28 10.79 19.55 15.28
N ALA A 29 10.65 20.25 16.41
CA ALA A 29 11.77 20.92 17.06
C ALA A 29 12.86 19.93 17.52
N TRP A 30 12.44 18.78 18.06
CA TRP A 30 13.38 17.75 18.52
C TRP A 30 14.18 17.12 17.37
N LEU A 31 13.53 16.82 16.24
CA LEU A 31 14.19 16.27 15.06
C LEU A 31 15.19 17.25 14.44
N SER A 32 14.82 18.53 14.33
CA SER A 32 15.72 19.57 13.79
C SER A 32 17.01 19.67 14.60
N LEU A 33 16.91 19.68 15.94
CA LEU A 33 18.10 19.75 16.80
C LEU A 33 19.01 18.51 16.68
N ARG A 34 18.45 17.35 16.31
CA ARG A 34 19.22 16.12 16.09
C ARG A 34 19.97 16.14 14.76
N ASP A 35 19.37 16.66 13.71
CA ASP A 35 19.94 16.69 12.35
C ASP A 35 21.14 17.65 12.24
N LEU A 36 21.07 18.81 12.93
CA LEU A 36 22.21 19.73 13.06
C LEU A 36 23.45 19.10 13.72
N ARG A 37 23.30 17.99 14.45
CA ARG A 37 24.43 17.28 15.09
C ARG A 37 25.10 16.26 14.16
N GLN A 38 24.48 15.90 13.02
CA GLN A 38 24.94 14.80 12.17
C GLN A 38 25.63 15.26 10.87
N THR A 39 25.57 16.54 10.52
CA THR A 39 26.06 17.08 9.23
C THR A 39 27.58 17.31 9.13
N ALA A 40 28.39 16.79 10.07
CA ALA A 40 29.85 17.00 10.10
C ALA A 40 30.65 15.80 9.56
N ALA A 41 30.56 15.50 8.25
CA ALA A 41 31.61 14.78 7.50
C ALA A 41 31.32 14.81 5.97
N PRO A 42 32.24 15.31 5.12
CA PRO A 42 32.09 15.19 3.66
C PRO A 42 32.76 13.91 3.12
N ALA A 43 32.09 13.28 2.16
CA ALA A 43 32.53 12.09 1.44
C ALA A 43 33.55 12.42 0.33
N SER A 44 34.57 11.58 0.17
CA SER A 44 35.49 11.62 -0.97
C SER A 44 34.95 10.77 -2.12
N ALA A 45 34.70 11.42 -3.26
CA ALA A 45 34.37 10.79 -4.53
C ALA A 45 35.66 10.31 -5.21
N ASN A 46 35.71 9.03 -5.61
CA ASN A 46 36.74 8.51 -6.50
C ASN A 46 36.05 8.06 -7.80
N ARG A 47 36.18 8.86 -8.87
CA ARG A 47 35.80 8.47 -10.23
C ARG A 47 37.06 8.02 -10.96
N ALA A 48 37.15 6.73 -11.26
CA ALA A 48 38.05 6.21 -12.27
C ALA A 48 37.23 5.96 -13.54
N SER A 49 37.49 6.74 -14.58
CA SER A 49 36.96 6.53 -15.93
C SER A 49 37.71 5.35 -16.55
N ALA A 50 36.98 4.28 -16.87
CA ALA A 50 37.49 3.21 -17.72
C ALA A 50 36.98 3.45 -19.15
N GLU A 51 37.96 3.61 -20.04
CA GLU A 51 37.84 3.88 -21.47
C GLU A 51 37.25 2.66 -22.20
N ALA A 52 36.17 2.88 -22.95
CA ALA A 52 35.47 1.83 -23.69
C ALA A 52 36.17 1.57 -25.03
N THR A 53 36.70 0.35 -25.21
CA THR A 53 37.11 -0.15 -26.53
C THR A 53 35.88 -0.57 -27.32
N SER A 54 35.54 0.18 -28.36
CA SER A 54 34.46 -0.17 -29.30
C SER A 54 34.92 -1.30 -30.24
N ALA A 55 34.38 -2.49 -30.05
CA ALA A 55 34.44 -3.55 -31.05
C ALA A 55 33.42 -3.25 -32.17
N VAL A 56 33.88 -3.26 -33.42
CA VAL A 56 33.03 -3.12 -34.61
C VAL A 56 32.22 -4.40 -34.77
N VAL A 57 30.90 -4.31 -34.59
CA VAL A 57 29.97 -5.41 -34.85
C VAL A 57 29.42 -5.24 -36.26
N ASP A 58 29.58 -6.28 -37.08
CA ASP A 58 29.05 -6.38 -38.44
C ASP A 58 27.53 -6.21 -38.41
N SER A 59 27.06 -5.12 -39.00
CA SER A 59 25.67 -4.66 -38.92
C SER A 59 24.84 -5.22 -40.06
N ALA A 60 24.59 -6.52 -40.04
CA ALA A 60 23.41 -7.05 -40.73
C ALA A 60 22.19 -6.72 -39.85
N ALA A 61 21.41 -5.72 -40.24
CA ALA A 61 20.19 -5.35 -39.52
C ALA A 61 19.26 -6.58 -39.45
N PRO A 62 18.80 -6.98 -38.25
CA PRO A 62 17.82 -8.05 -38.11
C PRO A 62 16.57 -7.69 -38.92
N ALA A 63 16.02 -8.65 -39.66
CA ALA A 63 14.75 -8.45 -40.35
C ALA A 63 13.66 -8.08 -39.32
N PRO A 64 12.88 -7.00 -39.53
CA PRO A 64 11.78 -6.66 -38.64
C PRO A 64 10.81 -7.82 -38.51
N ILE A 65 10.60 -8.28 -37.27
CA ILE A 65 9.60 -9.29 -36.95
C ILE A 65 8.33 -8.53 -36.59
N GLU A 66 7.26 -8.73 -37.37
CA GLU A 66 5.96 -8.11 -37.07
C GLU A 66 5.44 -8.65 -35.72
N PRO A 67 4.94 -7.79 -34.81
CA PRO A 67 4.33 -8.26 -33.58
C PRO A 67 3.09 -9.09 -33.90
N ASP A 68 2.96 -10.23 -33.24
CA ASP A 68 1.71 -10.99 -33.30
C ASP A 68 0.60 -10.13 -32.65
N LEU A 69 -0.34 -9.65 -33.47
CA LEU A 69 -1.40 -8.73 -33.05
C LEU A 69 -2.55 -9.46 -32.34
N ALA A 70 -2.52 -10.79 -32.32
CA ALA A 70 -3.56 -11.60 -31.70
C ALA A 70 -3.35 -11.65 -30.18
N THR A 71 -4.35 -11.21 -29.43
CA THR A 71 -4.41 -11.48 -27.99
C THR A 71 -4.77 -12.94 -27.76
N PRO A 72 -4.10 -13.64 -26.83
CA PRO A 72 -4.52 -14.98 -26.45
C PRO A 72 -5.95 -14.94 -25.92
N GLN A 73 -6.82 -15.79 -26.48
CA GLN A 73 -8.17 -15.99 -25.97
C GLN A 73 -8.05 -16.77 -24.65
N LEU A 74 -8.41 -16.13 -23.54
CA LEU A 74 -8.46 -16.78 -22.25
C LEU A 74 -9.78 -17.56 -22.13
N ASP A 75 -9.70 -18.76 -21.58
CA ASP A 75 -10.89 -19.52 -21.20
C ASP A 75 -11.71 -18.75 -20.15
N GLN A 76 -13.01 -19.03 -20.12
CA GLN A 76 -13.88 -18.47 -19.08
C GLN A 76 -13.44 -18.96 -17.69
N ALA A 77 -13.55 -18.07 -16.71
CA ALA A 77 -13.23 -18.41 -15.32
C ALA A 77 -14.12 -19.58 -14.85
N ALA A 78 -13.48 -20.59 -14.25
CA ALA A 78 -14.19 -21.71 -13.63
C ALA A 78 -14.99 -21.25 -12.39
N ALA A 79 -16.05 -21.98 -12.06
CA ALA A 79 -16.80 -21.74 -10.84
C ALA A 79 -15.91 -22.01 -9.61
N TYR A 80 -15.82 -21.03 -8.71
CA TYR A 80 -15.05 -21.18 -7.47
C TYR A 80 -15.79 -22.11 -6.49
N THR A 81 -15.10 -23.15 -6.02
CA THR A 81 -15.60 -24.05 -4.98
C THR A 81 -14.74 -23.87 -3.72
N PRO A 82 -15.29 -23.27 -2.64
CA PRO A 82 -14.56 -23.08 -1.40
C PRO A 82 -14.14 -24.40 -0.78
N SER A 83 -12.90 -24.50 -0.27
CA SER A 83 -12.46 -25.66 0.50
C SER A 83 -12.86 -25.48 1.96
N ASN A 84 -13.48 -26.50 2.56
CA ASN A 84 -13.92 -26.48 3.96
C ASN A 84 -14.79 -25.26 4.33
N ASN A 85 -15.54 -24.74 3.35
CA ASN A 85 -16.39 -23.57 3.52
C ASN A 85 -15.61 -22.30 3.98
N VAL A 86 -14.34 -22.24 3.58
CA VAL A 86 -13.46 -21.08 3.74
C VAL A 86 -13.28 -20.44 2.37
N ILE A 87 -13.57 -19.14 2.30
CA ILE A 87 -13.31 -18.31 1.12
C ILE A 87 -11.95 -17.65 1.28
N ASP A 88 -11.10 -17.85 0.27
CA ASP A 88 -9.81 -17.21 0.15
C ASP A 88 -9.94 -15.85 -0.53
N VAL A 89 -9.46 -14.81 0.14
CA VAL A 89 -9.47 -13.44 -0.38
C VAL A 89 -8.08 -12.84 -0.22
N ASP A 90 -7.46 -12.53 -1.35
CA ASP A 90 -6.20 -11.79 -1.37
C ASP A 90 -6.52 -10.29 -1.37
N ILE A 91 -5.92 -9.56 -0.43
CA ILE A 91 -6.10 -8.13 -0.27
C ILE A 91 -4.74 -7.43 -0.36
N SER A 92 -4.72 -6.28 -1.05
CA SER A 92 -3.54 -5.42 -1.03
C SER A 92 -3.35 -4.75 0.33
N GLU A 93 -2.12 -4.34 0.64
CA GLU A 93 -1.81 -3.52 1.81
C GLU A 93 -2.35 -2.09 1.64
N TYR A 94 -3.66 -1.95 1.81
CA TYR A 94 -4.36 -0.69 1.74
C TYR A 94 -5.35 -0.58 2.90
N ALA A 95 -5.34 0.58 3.57
CA ALA A 95 -6.17 0.83 4.76
C ALA A 95 -7.68 0.68 4.51
N GLY A 96 -8.13 0.75 3.24
CA GLY A 96 -9.53 0.54 2.86
C GLY A 96 -10.07 -0.85 3.23
N TYR A 97 -9.21 -1.86 3.39
CA TYR A 97 -9.63 -3.21 3.78
C TYR A 97 -9.81 -3.39 5.30
N GLY A 98 -9.54 -2.37 6.12
CA GLY A 98 -9.64 -2.46 7.57
C GLY A 98 -11.00 -2.93 8.08
N GLY A 99 -12.09 -2.50 7.43
CA GLY A 99 -13.44 -2.95 7.78
C GLY A 99 -13.65 -4.45 7.58
N LEU A 100 -13.05 -5.01 6.53
CA LEU A 100 -13.13 -6.44 6.21
C LEU A 100 -12.36 -7.28 7.23
N ILE A 101 -11.18 -6.80 7.64
CA ILE A 101 -10.35 -7.44 8.68
C ILE A 101 -11.09 -7.43 10.03
N VAL A 102 -11.72 -6.31 10.41
CA VAL A 102 -12.50 -6.21 11.65
C VAL A 102 -13.73 -7.11 11.62
N ALA A 103 -14.45 -7.17 10.49
CA ALA A 103 -15.62 -8.04 10.33
C ALA A 103 -15.26 -9.54 10.38
N ASN A 104 -14.06 -9.90 9.91
CA ASN A 104 -13.54 -11.26 10.02
C ASN A 104 -12.99 -11.58 11.43
N GLY A 105 -12.61 -10.56 12.20
CA GLY A 105 -11.92 -10.74 13.49
C GLY A 105 -10.44 -11.10 13.34
N GLY A 106 -9.82 -10.67 12.23
CA GLY A 106 -8.42 -10.96 11.90
C GLY A 106 -8.24 -11.48 10.47
N LEU A 107 -7.07 -12.02 10.18
CA LEU A 107 -6.71 -12.54 8.86
C LEU A 107 -7.03 -14.04 8.68
N ALA A 108 -7.06 -14.79 9.78
CA ALA A 108 -7.36 -16.21 9.76
C ALA A 108 -8.88 -16.48 9.66
N PRO A 109 -9.28 -17.66 9.14
CA PRO A 109 -10.64 -18.15 9.27
C PRO A 109 -11.13 -18.11 10.71
N ASN A 110 -12.31 -17.54 10.91
CA ASN A 110 -12.88 -17.35 12.23
C ASN A 110 -14.36 -17.74 12.26
N PRO A 111 -14.77 -18.75 13.05
CA PRO A 111 -16.17 -19.16 13.19
C PRO A 111 -17.02 -18.11 13.92
N ASP A 112 -16.39 -17.17 14.64
CA ASP A 112 -17.05 -16.06 15.29
C ASP A 112 -17.16 -14.79 14.43
N SER A 113 -16.67 -14.83 13.19
CA SER A 113 -16.73 -13.71 12.24
C SER A 113 -18.17 -13.35 11.86
N PHE A 114 -18.34 -12.13 11.38
CA PHE A 114 -19.59 -11.68 10.76
C PHE A 114 -20.03 -12.61 9.62
N PHE A 115 -19.07 -13.06 8.81
CA PHE A 115 -19.29 -13.96 7.68
C PHE A 115 -19.85 -15.32 8.13
N ALA A 116 -19.24 -15.92 9.16
CA ALA A 116 -19.67 -17.21 9.67
C ALA A 116 -21.06 -17.13 10.31
N LYS A 117 -21.32 -16.07 11.09
CA LYS A 117 -22.58 -15.90 11.82
C LYS A 117 -23.78 -15.57 10.92
N HIS A 118 -23.57 -14.81 9.85
CA HIS A 118 -24.66 -14.33 9.00
C HIS A 118 -24.81 -15.08 7.68
N TYR A 119 -23.74 -15.68 7.18
CA TYR A 119 -23.72 -16.32 5.85
C TYR A 119 -23.20 -17.75 5.87
N GLY A 120 -22.75 -18.23 7.03
CA GLY A 120 -22.37 -19.62 7.23
C GLY A 120 -21.04 -20.01 6.60
N PHE A 121 -20.20 -19.07 6.13
CA PHE A 121 -18.85 -19.34 5.61
C PHE A 121 -17.77 -18.55 6.37
N GLN A 122 -16.54 -19.04 6.32
CA GLN A 122 -15.39 -18.35 6.92
C GLN A 122 -14.55 -17.67 5.84
N VAL A 123 -13.76 -16.67 6.22
CA VAL A 123 -12.89 -15.95 5.29
C VAL A 123 -11.44 -16.05 5.75
N ARG A 124 -10.55 -16.37 4.82
CA ARG A 124 -9.10 -16.25 4.98
C ARG A 124 -8.62 -15.07 4.17
N LEU A 125 -7.96 -14.12 4.84
CA LEU A 125 -7.40 -12.93 4.23
C LEU A 125 -5.89 -13.10 4.09
N SER A 126 -5.40 -13.08 2.86
CA SER A 126 -3.97 -13.05 2.56
C SER A 126 -3.58 -11.64 2.13
N LEU A 127 -2.40 -11.18 2.52
CA LEU A 127 -1.86 -9.91 2.05
C LEU A 127 -1.02 -10.18 0.79
N SER A 128 -1.31 -9.47 -0.29
CA SER A 128 -0.56 -9.52 -1.55
C SER A 128 -0.12 -8.12 -1.95
N GLU A 129 1.19 -7.93 -2.16
CA GLU A 129 1.80 -6.66 -2.59
C GLU A 129 1.49 -6.32 -4.06
#